data_AF-A0AAE1T7N5-F1
#
_entry.id   AF-A0AAE1T7N5-F1
#
_cell.length_a   1.000
_cell.length_b   1.000
_cell.length_c   1.000
_cell.angle_alpha   90.00
_cell.angle_beta   90.00
_cell.angle_gamma   90.00
#
_symmetry.space_group_name_H-M   'P 1'
#
loop_
_entity.id
_entity.type
_entity.pdbx_description
1 polymer ?
#
loop_
_entity_poly.entity_id
_entity_poly.type
_entity_poly.pdbx_seq_one_letter_code
_entity_poly.pdbx_strand_id
1 'polypeptide(L)'
;MFMHSKYMFVTMVIPVTFNPKRLIDVYLEPLIEELLQLWHVGVRTYDHPTDKAFMMQAALMWTVNDLPAYGMAFGWSTAGVMGCPICMDDIRAFYLQHSRKACYFDCHRQFLLEHHSYQRNKKVFTKNRV
;
A
#
# COMPACT_ATOMS: atom_id res chain seq x y z
N MET A 1 7.42 -11.40 3.56
CA MET A 1 7.11 -12.17 2.33
C MET A 1 8.12 -11.76 1.27
N PHE A 2 9.02 -12.65 0.89
CA PHE A 2 10.04 -12.37 -0.14
C PHE A 2 9.51 -12.86 -1.49
N MET A 3 9.32 -11.95 -2.45
CA MET A 3 9.09 -12.35 -3.84
C MET A 3 10.38 -12.89 -4.43
N HIS A 4 10.37 -14.13 -4.89
CA HIS A 4 11.48 -14.70 -5.65
C HIS A 4 11.41 -14.18 -7.09
N SER A 5 12.55 -13.74 -7.64
CA SER A 5 12.62 -13.16 -8.98
C SER A 5 12.04 -14.05 -10.08
N LYS A 6 12.20 -15.37 -9.96
CA LYS A 6 11.64 -16.38 -10.88
C LYS A 6 10.11 -16.44 -10.93
N TYR A 7 9.40 -15.77 -10.01
CA TYR A 7 7.94 -15.73 -9.97
C TYR A 7 7.39 -14.30 -10.16
N MET A 8 8.24 -13.35 -10.53
CA MET A 8 7.81 -11.99 -10.86
C MET A 8 7.43 -11.92 -12.34
N PHE A 9 6.16 -11.69 -12.61
CA PHE A 9 5.66 -11.41 -13.95
C PHE A 9 5.25 -9.93 -14.00
N VAL A 10 5.76 -9.19 -14.99
CA VAL A 10 5.29 -7.83 -15.25
C VAL A 10 3.98 -7.95 -16.01
N THR A 11 2.87 -7.64 -15.34
CA THR A 11 1.53 -7.69 -15.95
C THR A 11 1.19 -6.39 -16.70
N MET A 12 1.74 -5.25 -16.29
CA MET A 12 1.40 -3.96 -16.86
C MET A 12 2.55 -2.95 -16.72
N VAL A 13 2.79 -2.17 -17.79
CA VAL A 13 3.72 -1.04 -17.80
C VAL A 13 2.93 0.22 -18.10
N ILE A 14 2.81 1.12 -17.11
CA ILE A 14 2.12 2.41 -17.30
C ILE A 14 3.16 3.44 -17.77
N PRO A 15 3.04 3.99 -19.00
CA PRO A 15 3.96 5.01 -19.47
C PRO A 15 3.78 6.30 -18.65
N VAL A 16 4.87 6.77 -18.05
CA VAL A 16 4.90 7.98 -17.20
C VAL A 16 4.93 9.22 -18.08
N THR A 17 3.83 9.55 -18.75
CA THR A 17 3.66 10.82 -19.46
C THR A 17 2.73 11.78 -18.71
N PHE A 18 1.88 11.27 -17.82
CA PHE A 18 0.92 12.03 -17.01
C PHE A 18 0.81 11.46 -15.59
N ASN A 19 0.24 12.23 -14.66
CA ASN A 19 0.03 11.78 -13.28
C ASN A 19 -0.91 10.55 -13.27
N PRO A 20 -0.39 9.33 -13.00
CA PRO A 20 -1.16 8.10 -13.15
C PRO A 20 -2.28 8.01 -12.12
N LYS A 21 -2.19 8.76 -11.01
CA LYS A 21 -3.21 8.76 -9.95
C LYS A 21 -4.61 9.11 -10.46
N ARG A 22 -4.73 9.93 -11.50
CA ARG A 22 -6.03 10.35 -12.06
C ARG A 22 -6.66 9.34 -13.01
N LEU A 23 -5.86 8.43 -13.58
CA LEU A 23 -6.28 7.51 -14.64
C LEU A 23 -5.96 6.05 -14.27
N ILE A 24 -5.65 5.79 -12.99
CA ILE A 24 -5.23 4.47 -12.54
C ILE A 24 -6.34 3.43 -12.73
N ASP A 25 -7.60 3.86 -12.61
CA ASP A 25 -8.80 3.09 -12.94
C ASP A 25 -8.82 2.66 -14.41
N VAL A 26 -8.54 3.57 -15.34
CA VAL A 26 -8.46 3.28 -16.77
C VAL A 26 -7.33 2.30 -17.07
N TYR A 27 -6.17 2.45 -16.42
CA TYR A 27 -5.05 1.52 -16.61
C TYR A 27 -5.35 0.14 -16.03
N LEU A 28 -6.11 0.04 -14.93
CA LEU A 28 -6.42 -1.23 -14.29
C LEU A 28 -7.57 -1.99 -14.98
N GLU A 29 -8.36 -1.34 -15.82
CA GLU A 29 -9.51 -1.95 -16.50
C GLU A 29 -9.16 -3.26 -17.25
N PRO A 30 -8.12 -3.34 -18.10
CA PRO A 30 -7.77 -4.59 -18.78
C PRO A 30 -7.37 -5.71 -17.80
N LEU A 31 -6.67 -5.35 -16.71
CA LEU A 31 -6.29 -6.31 -15.68
C LEU A 31 -7.53 -6.86 -14.96
N ILE A 32 -8.52 -6.01 -14.68
CA ILE A 32 -9.77 -6.42 -14.06
C ILE A 32 -10.54 -7.36 -14.98
N GLU A 33 -10.61 -7.05 -16.27
CA GLU A 33 -11.26 -7.92 -17.28
C GLU A 33 -10.60 -9.31 -17.35
N GLU A 34 -9.27 -9.37 -17.39
CA GLU A 34 -8.52 -10.63 -17.39
C GLU A 34 -8.76 -11.44 -16.11
N LEU A 35 -8.76 -10.78 -14.94
CA LEU A 35 -9.03 -11.43 -13.65
C LEU A 35 -10.47 -11.97 -13.59
N LEU A 36 -11.45 -11.24 -14.10
CA LEU A 36 -12.83 -11.70 -14.20
C LEU A 36 -12.97 -12.88 -15.15
N GLN A 37 -12.27 -12.86 -16.29
CA GLN A 37 -12.23 -13.99 -17.22
C GLN A 37 -11.63 -15.22 -16.56
N LEU A 38 -10.49 -15.07 -15.87
CA LEU A 38 -9.82 -16.16 -15.15
C LEU A 38 -10.71 -16.74 -14.04
N TRP A 39 -11.48 -15.91 -13.35
CA TRP A 39 -12.37 -16.36 -12.28
C TRP A 39 -13.63 -17.06 -12.80
N HIS A 40 -14.34 -16.45 -13.76
CA HIS A 40 -15.66 -16.94 -14.19
C HIS A 40 -15.58 -18.02 -15.28
N VAL A 41 -14.64 -17.92 -16.21
CA VAL A 41 -14.53 -18.80 -17.38
C VAL A 41 -13.30 -19.71 -17.26
N GLY A 42 -12.20 -19.16 -16.78
CA GLY A 42 -10.89 -19.81 -16.81
C GLY A 42 -10.24 -19.77 -18.20
N VAL A 43 -8.95 -20.14 -18.25
CA VAL A 43 -8.15 -20.19 -19.48
C VAL A 43 -7.53 -21.57 -19.61
N ARG A 44 -7.45 -22.09 -20.85
CA ARG A 44 -6.78 -23.36 -21.11
C ARG A 44 -5.27 -23.17 -20.97
N THR A 45 -4.68 -23.83 -19.98
CA THR A 45 -3.25 -23.71 -19.64
C THR A 45 -2.61 -25.10 -19.69
N TYR A 46 -1.34 -25.14 -20.11
CA TYR A 46 -0.56 -26.36 -20.16
C TYR A 46 0.35 -26.46 -18.95
N ASP A 47 0.25 -27.57 -18.23
CA ASP A 47 1.11 -27.89 -17.10
C ASP A 47 2.29 -28.74 -17.57
N HIS A 48 3.48 -28.12 -17.63
CA HIS A 48 4.68 -28.79 -18.14
C HIS A 48 5.10 -30.03 -17.33
N PRO A 49 5.12 -30.00 -15.98
CA PRO A 49 5.39 -31.19 -15.16
C PRO A 49 4.49 -32.40 -15.44
N THR A 50 3.21 -32.19 -15.77
CA THR A 50 2.25 -33.29 -15.98
C THR A 50 1.94 -33.57 -17.45
N ASP A 51 2.51 -32.78 -18.37
CA ASP A 51 2.29 -32.84 -19.82
C ASP A 51 0.80 -32.81 -20.21
N LYS A 52 0.00 -32.01 -19.50
CA LYS A 52 -1.46 -31.96 -19.67
C LYS A 52 -1.97 -30.54 -19.76
N ALA A 53 -2.97 -30.36 -20.62
CA ALA A 53 -3.78 -29.15 -20.64
C ALA A 53 -4.92 -29.25 -19.62
N PHE A 54 -5.14 -28.20 -18.86
CA PHE A 54 -6.25 -28.07 -17.93
C PHE A 54 -6.90 -26.69 -18.03
N MET A 55 -8.11 -26.54 -17.50
CA MET A 55 -8.74 -25.23 -17.36
C MET A 55 -8.27 -24.59 -16.06
N MET A 56 -7.46 -23.54 -16.17
CA MET A 56 -6.96 -22.78 -15.05
C MET A 56 -7.95 -21.68 -14.69
N GLN A 57 -8.38 -21.67 -13.42
CA GLN A 57 -9.03 -20.52 -12.80
C GLN A 57 -8.09 -19.90 -11.79
N ALA A 58 -8.10 -18.57 -11.71
CA ALA A 58 -7.24 -17.83 -10.78
C ALA A 58 -8.01 -16.68 -10.14
N ALA A 59 -7.61 -16.33 -8.91
CA ALA A 59 -8.13 -15.20 -8.17
C ALA A 59 -6.99 -14.38 -7.60
N LEU A 60 -7.15 -13.05 -7.60
CA LEU A 60 -6.24 -12.13 -6.94
C LEU A 60 -6.55 -12.12 -5.43
N MET A 61 -5.62 -12.60 -4.60
CA MET A 61 -5.81 -12.60 -3.15
C MET A 61 -5.34 -11.29 -2.49
N TRP A 62 -4.12 -10.83 -2.82
CA TRP A 62 -3.56 -9.59 -2.29
C TRP A 62 -2.52 -9.01 -3.24
N THR A 63 -2.34 -7.70 -3.18
CA THR A 63 -1.31 -6.94 -3.90
C THR A 63 -0.28 -6.40 -2.92
N VAL A 64 0.99 -6.45 -3.28
CA VAL A 64 2.07 -5.78 -2.53
C VAL A 64 2.34 -4.44 -3.19
N ASN A 65 2.05 -3.36 -2.47
CA ASN A 65 2.22 -2.00 -2.97
C ASN A 65 3.16 -1.25 -2.04
N ASP A 66 3.94 -0.33 -2.60
CA ASP A 66 4.58 0.69 -1.77
C ASP A 66 3.52 1.70 -1.27
N LEU A 67 3.91 2.55 -0.32
CA LEU A 67 2.97 3.49 0.30
C LEU A 67 2.34 4.45 -0.74
N PRO A 68 3.08 5.05 -1.69
CA PRO A 68 2.48 5.85 -2.75
C PRO A 68 1.48 5.09 -3.64
N ALA A 69 1.83 3.89 -4.11
CA ALA A 69 0.94 3.08 -4.94
C ALA A 69 -0.32 2.66 -4.18
N TYR A 70 -0.22 2.40 -2.87
CA TYR A 70 -1.39 2.15 -2.03
C TYR A 70 -2.40 3.31 -2.07
N GLY A 71 -1.91 4.54 -1.96
CA GLY A 71 -2.77 5.74 -2.08
C GLY A 71 -3.34 5.98 -3.47
N MET A 72 -2.67 5.50 -4.53
CA MET A 72 -3.18 5.58 -5.89
C MET A 72 -4.25 4.52 -6.14
N ALA A 73 -3.97 3.25 -5.83
CA ALA A 73 -4.83 2.12 -6.16
C ALA A 73 -6.07 2.02 -5.25
N PHE A 74 -5.96 2.38 -3.97
CA PHE A 74 -7.05 2.23 -2.99
C PHE A 74 -7.68 3.56 -2.58
N GLY A 75 -7.27 4.68 -3.22
CA GLY A 75 -7.77 6.01 -2.88
C GLY A 75 -7.38 6.51 -1.47
N TRP A 76 -6.47 5.82 -0.79
CA TRP A 76 -6.02 6.20 0.55
C TRP A 76 -5.24 7.52 0.54
N SER A 77 -5.47 8.38 1.54
CA SER A 77 -4.62 9.55 1.72
C SER A 77 -3.28 9.11 2.31
N THR A 78 -2.23 9.10 1.50
CA THR A 78 -0.86 8.81 1.95
C THR A 78 -0.16 10.05 2.54
N ALA A 79 -0.87 11.17 2.60
CA ALA A 79 -0.41 12.44 3.13
C ALA A 79 -1.33 12.95 4.26
N GLY A 80 -0.85 13.94 5.00
CA GLY A 80 -1.60 14.53 6.11
C GLY A 80 -1.43 13.72 7.40
N VAL A 81 -2.37 13.89 8.34
CA VAL A 81 -2.35 13.22 9.65
C VAL A 81 -2.87 11.78 9.63
N MET A 82 -3.72 11.44 8.64
CA MET A 82 -4.24 10.08 8.40
C MET A 82 -3.40 9.31 7.38
N GLY A 83 -2.11 9.64 7.26
CA GLY A 83 -1.23 9.09 6.23
C GLY A 83 -0.96 7.58 6.36
N CYS A 84 -1.09 7.04 7.58
CA CYS A 84 -0.78 5.65 7.88
C CYS A 84 -2.03 4.77 7.71
N PRO A 85 -2.07 3.84 6.74
CA PRO A 85 -3.23 2.97 6.54
C PRO A 85 -3.41 1.92 7.64
N ILE A 86 -2.36 1.67 8.44
CA ILE A 86 -2.40 0.69 9.53
C ILE A 86 -2.93 1.34 10.80
N CYS A 87 -2.39 2.50 11.15
CA CYS A 87 -2.74 3.19 12.39
C CYS A 87 -4.00 4.04 12.24
N MET A 88 -4.32 4.52 11.04
CA MET A 88 -5.49 5.37 10.78
C MET A 88 -5.56 6.52 11.80
N ASP A 89 -6.65 6.59 12.58
CA ASP A 89 -6.90 7.62 13.59
C ASP A 89 -6.23 7.33 14.95
N ASP A 90 -5.70 6.11 15.15
CA ASP A 90 -4.96 5.75 16.37
C ASP A 90 -3.58 6.42 16.41
N ILE A 91 -3.12 6.97 15.27
CA ILE A 91 -1.89 7.75 15.23
C ILE A 91 -2.16 9.17 15.74
N ARG A 92 -1.40 9.58 16.75
CA ARG A 92 -1.37 10.99 17.11
C ARG A 92 -0.55 11.72 16.04
N ALA A 93 -1.09 12.81 15.53
CA ALA A 93 -0.39 13.72 14.62
C ALA A 93 -1.08 15.08 14.67
N PHE A 94 -0.35 16.14 14.32
CA PHE A 94 -0.89 17.50 14.33
C PHE A 94 -0.36 18.31 13.15
N TYR A 95 -1.05 19.40 12.83
CA TYR A 95 -0.59 20.35 11.83
C TYR A 95 0.22 21.45 12.50
N LEU A 96 1.42 21.72 11.96
CA LEU A 96 2.21 22.87 12.39
C LEU A 96 1.46 24.18 12.05
N GLN A 97 1.30 25.07 13.03
CA GLN A 97 0.46 26.28 12.89
C GLN A 97 0.81 27.14 11.66
N HIS A 98 2.09 27.38 11.42
CA HIS A 98 2.52 28.28 10.34
C HIS A 98 2.65 27.59 8.98
N SER A 99 3.16 26.35 8.92
CA SER A 99 3.39 25.66 7.65
C SER A 99 2.20 24.81 7.19
N ARG A 100 1.25 24.53 8.09
CA ARG A 100 0.12 23.60 7.89
C ARG A 100 0.56 22.23 7.39
N LYS A 101 1.81 21.84 7.64
CA LYS A 101 2.33 20.51 7.35
C LYS A 101 1.98 19.57 8.50
N ALA A 102 1.57 18.36 8.15
CA ALA A 102 1.38 17.30 9.14
C ALA A 102 2.71 16.94 9.78
N CYS A 103 2.71 16.81 11.10
CA CYS A 103 3.87 16.48 11.91
C CYS A 103 3.51 15.31 12.83
N TYR A 104 4.43 14.35 12.88
CA TYR A 104 4.37 13.16 13.74
C TYR A 104 5.42 13.21 14.86
N PHE A 105 6.09 14.37 14.99
CA PHE A 105 7.12 14.59 16.00
C PHE A 105 6.50 14.43 17.39
N ASP A 106 7.19 13.71 18.27
CA ASP A 106 6.74 13.34 19.63
C ASP A 106 5.53 12.39 19.72
N CYS A 107 4.78 12.18 18.64
CA CYS A 107 3.63 11.27 18.62
C CYS A 107 4.00 9.79 18.48
N HIS A 108 5.14 9.47 17.85
CA HIS A 108 5.64 8.11 17.67
C HIS A 108 5.99 7.37 18.98
N ARG A 109 6.09 8.10 20.10
CA ARG A 109 6.44 7.51 21.41
C ARG A 109 5.35 6.61 21.97
N GLN A 110 4.12 6.71 21.47
CA GLN A 110 3.02 5.81 21.82
C GLN A 110 3.31 4.35 21.44
N PHE A 111 4.23 4.11 20.50
CA PHE A 111 4.62 2.77 20.06
C PHE A 111 5.83 2.21 20.81
N LEU A 112 6.44 3.00 21.71
CA LEU A 112 7.54 2.51 22.54
C LEU A 112 6.99 1.71 23.72
N LEU A 113 7.75 0.71 24.19
CA LEU A 113 7.42 -0.03 25.41
C LEU A 113 7.25 0.91 26.61
N GLU A 114 6.38 0.54 27.54
CA GLU A 114 5.97 1.36 28.71
C GLU A 114 7.13 1.88 29.56
N HIS A 115 8.24 1.13 29.60
CA HIS A 115 9.44 1.50 30.37
C HIS A 115 10.57 2.09 29.53
N HIS A 116 10.32 2.43 28.26
CA HIS A 116 11.33 3.03 27.41
C HIS A 116 11.74 4.42 27.93
N SER A 117 13.04 4.69 28.04
CA SER A 117 13.61 5.94 28.58
C SER A 117 13.02 7.20 27.92
N TYR A 118 12.78 7.13 26.61
CA TYR A 118 12.20 8.22 25.84
C TYR A 118 10.72 8.51 26.17
N GLN A 119 9.94 7.61 26.76
CA GLN A 119 8.56 7.92 27.19
C GLN A 119 8.49 8.97 28.33
N ARG A 120 9.59 9.12 29.09
CA ARG A 120 9.68 10.07 30.21
C ARG A 120 10.56 11.27 29.90
N ASN A 121 11.29 11.27 28.79
CA ASN A 121 12.16 12.39 28.40
C ASN A 121 11.31 13.60 27.97
N LYS A 122 11.38 14.68 28.76
CA LYS A 122 10.72 15.98 28.51
C LYS A 122 11.69 17.07 28.03
N LYS A 123 12.99 16.77 27.97
CA LYS A 123 14.03 17.73 27.57
C LYS A 123 14.22 17.74 26.05
N VAL A 124 14.28 16.56 25.45
CA VAL A 124 14.51 16.37 24.00
C VAL A 124 13.20 16.37 23.20
N PHE A 125 12.06 16.20 23.89
CA PHE A 125 10.74 16.04 23.27
C PHE A 125 9.70 17.00 23.85
N THR A 126 8.64 17.27 23.09
CA THR A 126 7.62 18.28 23.35
C THR A 126 6.40 17.75 24.11
N LYS A 127 6.60 16.86 25.09
CA LYS A 127 5.49 16.26 25.84
C LYS A 127 4.71 17.38 26.57
N ASN A 128 3.44 17.58 26.22
CA ASN A 128 2.54 18.59 26.78
C ASN A 128 2.85 20.06 26.38
N ARG A 129 3.49 20.30 25.23
CA ARG A 129 3.80 21.67 24.75
C ARG A 129 2.98 22.12 23.53
N VAL A 130 2.09 21.26 23.02
CA VAL A 130 1.21 21.55 21.87
C VAL A 130 -0.22 21.22 22.27
#